data_AF-A0A9E5QUA0-F1
#
_entry.id   AF-A0A9E5QUA0-F1
#
_cell.length_a   1.000
_cell.length_b   1.000
_cell.length_c   1.000
_cell.angle_alpha   90.00
_cell.angle_beta   90.00
_cell.angle_gamma   90.00
#
_symmetry.space_group_name_H-M   'P 1'
#
loop_
_entity.id
_entity.type
_entity.pdbx_description
1 polymer ?
#
loop_
_entity_poly.entity_id
_entity_poly.type
_entity_poly.pdbx_seq_one_letter_code
_entity_poly.pdbx_strand_id
1 'polypeptide(L)'
;MPFATNRPDYHNARRNGHFNHLSPFFVLHETWARGEEELRRKINSWGHDNDFIDKESFFRLWQVLDDYNYRFIKNFHPLQGEVWPALDFCKGRTIEEFLDNFPPLRFPLSRFGLFLRNNRNMARLRQILKFEK
;
A
#
# COMPACT_ATOMS: atom_id res chain seq x y z
N MET A 1 -6.13 16.41 12.26
CA MET A 1 -6.94 16.18 11.05
C MET A 1 -7.36 14.72 11.07
N PRO A 2 -8.65 14.39 10.97
CA PRO A 2 -9.09 12.99 10.91
C PRO A 2 -8.53 12.32 9.65
N PHE A 3 -7.90 11.16 9.82
CA PHE A 3 -7.25 10.43 8.73
C PHE A 3 -8.16 9.36 8.10
N ALA A 4 -9.00 8.71 8.92
CA ALA A 4 -9.94 7.69 8.49
C ALA A 4 -11.35 8.02 9.00
N THR A 5 -12.37 7.49 8.31
CA THR A 5 -13.78 7.63 8.69
C THR A 5 -14.41 6.24 8.82
N ASN A 6 -15.31 6.09 9.79
CA ASN A 6 -16.18 4.93 9.92
C ASN A 6 -17.48 5.07 9.11
N ARG A 7 -17.68 6.20 8.43
CA ARG A 7 -18.80 6.50 7.54
C ARG A 7 -18.27 6.91 6.17
N PRO A 8 -17.63 5.99 5.41
CA PRO A 8 -17.16 6.31 4.08
C PRO A 8 -18.32 6.37 3.09
N ASP A 9 -18.20 7.24 2.09
CA ASP A 9 -19.10 7.30 0.94
C ASP A 9 -18.38 6.72 -0.29
N TYR A 10 -18.48 5.40 -0.46
CA TYR A 10 -17.84 4.67 -1.56
C TYR A 10 -18.84 4.34 -2.65
N HIS A 11 -18.46 4.59 -3.90
CA HIS A 11 -19.29 4.25 -5.06
C HIS A 11 -18.83 2.94 -5.73
N ASN A 12 -17.53 2.65 -5.71
CA ASN A 12 -16.97 1.39 -6.24
C ASN A 12 -15.67 1.04 -5.51
N ALA A 13 -15.65 -0.09 -4.79
CA ALA A 13 -14.56 -0.48 -3.91
C ALA A 13 -14.18 0.67 -2.95
N ARG A 14 -12.96 1.23 -3.07
CA ARG A 14 -12.50 2.38 -2.28
C ARG A 14 -12.65 3.72 -3.00
N ARG A 15 -13.18 3.73 -4.23
CA ARG A 15 -13.40 4.97 -4.99
C ARG A 15 -14.60 5.72 -4.42
N ASN A 16 -14.38 7.00 -4.17
CA ASN A 16 -15.41 7.96 -3.82
C ASN A 16 -15.49 9.04 -4.92
N GLY A 17 -16.64 9.69 -5.06
CA GLY A 17 -16.83 10.82 -6.00
C GLY A 17 -16.27 12.15 -5.50
N HIS A 18 -15.57 12.16 -4.37
CA HIS A 18 -15.15 13.36 -3.66
C HIS A 18 -13.71 13.76 -4.02
N PHE A 19 -13.35 14.99 -3.67
CA PHE A 19 -11.97 15.47 -3.80
C PHE A 19 -11.13 14.91 -2.64
N ASN A 20 -10.17 14.03 -2.95
CA ASN A 20 -9.33 13.39 -1.95
C ASN A 20 -8.13 14.27 -1.57
N HIS A 21 -7.89 14.41 -0.27
CA HIS A 21 -6.74 15.14 0.27
C HIS A 21 -5.55 14.21 0.52
N LEU A 22 -4.35 14.68 0.23
CA LEU A 22 -3.10 14.03 0.61
C LEU A 22 -2.72 14.40 2.05
N SER A 23 -2.35 13.39 2.84
CA SER A 23 -1.78 13.57 4.18
C SER A 23 -0.27 13.86 4.10
N PRO A 24 0.28 14.69 5.02
CA PRO A 24 1.72 14.95 5.10
C PRO A 24 2.52 13.84 5.81
N PHE A 25 1.98 12.63 5.91
CA PHE A 25 2.56 11.52 6.65
C PHE A 25 2.33 10.20 5.92
N PHE A 26 3.20 9.23 6.23
CA PHE A 26 3.09 7.86 5.74
C PHE A 26 2.26 7.02 6.69
N VAL A 27 1.71 5.93 6.16
CA VAL A 27 0.86 4.99 6.90
C VAL A 27 1.48 3.62 6.73
N LEU A 28 1.81 2.98 7.84
CA LEU A 28 2.16 1.59 7.84
C LEU A 28 0.87 0.77 7.73
N HIS A 29 0.74 -0.02 6.67
CA HIS A 29 -0.42 -0.88 6.46
C HIS A 29 -0.04 -2.34 6.70
N GLU A 30 -0.35 -2.84 7.88
CA GLU A 30 -0.05 -4.21 8.27
C GLU A 30 -1.08 -5.18 7.69
N THR A 31 -0.71 -5.85 6.59
CA THR A 31 -1.58 -6.83 5.92
C THR A 31 -1.19 -8.27 6.22
N TRP A 32 0.12 -8.52 6.36
CA TRP A 32 0.72 -9.86 6.33
C TRP A 32 1.24 -10.37 7.69
N ALA A 33 1.36 -9.50 8.71
CA ALA A 33 1.90 -9.88 10.02
C ALA A 33 0.83 -10.56 10.88
N ARG A 34 0.40 -11.74 10.43
CA ARG A 34 -0.66 -12.55 11.04
C ARG A 34 -0.14 -13.95 11.34
N GLY A 35 -0.86 -14.67 12.18
CA GLY A 35 -0.64 -16.10 12.37
C GLY A 35 -0.84 -16.87 11.05
N GLU A 36 -0.20 -18.03 10.94
CA GLU A 36 -0.19 -18.85 9.73
C GLU A 36 -1.59 -19.16 9.18
N GLU A 37 -2.50 -19.64 10.03
CA GLU A 37 -3.90 -19.93 9.72
C GLU A 37 -4.63 -18.69 9.16
N GLU A 38 -4.46 -17.54 9.82
CA GLU A 38 -5.11 -16.30 9.40
C GLU A 38 -4.54 -15.78 8.08
N LEU A 39 -3.24 -15.94 7.88
CA LEU A 39 -2.57 -15.58 6.65
C LEU A 39 -3.05 -16.43 5.49
N ARG A 40 -3.12 -17.75 5.69
CA ARG A 40 -3.66 -18.68 4.70
C ARG A 40 -5.10 -18.34 4.35
N ARG A 41 -5.94 -18.08 5.37
CA ARG A 41 -7.32 -17.60 5.18
C ARG A 41 -7.37 -16.29 4.38
N LYS A 42 -6.48 -15.34 4.68
CA LYS A 42 -6.41 -14.04 3.99
C LYS A 42 -6.09 -14.18 2.52
N ILE A 43 -5.08 -14.99 2.16
CA ILE A 43 -4.70 -15.29 0.77
C ILE A 43 -5.87 -15.99 0.07
N ASN A 44 -6.53 -16.93 0.76
CA ASN A 44 -7.68 -17.64 0.22
C ASN A 44 -8.91 -16.75 0.03
N SER A 45 -9.05 -15.66 0.77
CA SER A 45 -10.22 -14.76 0.73
C SER A 45 -10.03 -13.52 -0.17
N TRP A 46 -9.02 -13.50 -1.05
CA TRP A 46 -8.85 -12.39 -2.00
C TRP A 46 -9.98 -12.33 -3.00
N GLY A 47 -10.53 -11.13 -3.23
CA GLY A 47 -11.69 -10.87 -4.12
C GLY A 47 -11.47 -11.14 -5.61
N HIS A 48 -10.33 -11.75 -5.95
CA HIS A 48 -9.90 -12.22 -7.27
C HIS A 48 -9.49 -13.71 -7.19
N ASP A 49 -10.13 -14.48 -6.30
CA ASP A 49 -9.86 -15.91 -6.06
C ASP A 49 -9.76 -16.73 -7.37
N ASN A 50 -10.69 -16.45 -8.29
CA ASN A 50 -10.81 -17.16 -9.56
C ASN A 50 -9.78 -16.72 -10.63
N ASP A 51 -9.01 -15.67 -10.37
CA ASP A 51 -8.02 -15.17 -11.32
C ASP A 51 -6.68 -15.89 -11.08
N PHE A 52 -6.51 -17.09 -11.67
CA PHE A 52 -5.24 -17.78 -12.01
C PHE A 52 -4.09 -17.87 -10.97
N ILE A 53 -4.27 -17.49 -9.71
CA ILE A 53 -3.22 -17.52 -8.68
C ILE A 53 -3.10 -18.93 -8.09
N ASP A 54 -1.91 -19.52 -8.15
CA ASP A 54 -1.55 -20.62 -7.26
C ASP A 54 -1.29 -20.07 -5.85
N LYS A 55 -2.37 -19.99 -5.07
CA LYS A 55 -2.39 -19.44 -3.70
C LYS A 55 -1.52 -20.23 -2.74
N GLU A 56 -1.44 -21.54 -2.94
CA GLU A 56 -0.67 -22.43 -2.09
C GLU A 56 0.83 -22.22 -2.35
N SER A 57 1.24 -22.11 -3.62
CA SER A 57 2.62 -21.76 -3.96
C SER A 57 3.02 -20.38 -3.44
N PHE A 58 2.14 -19.39 -3.54
CA PHE A 58 2.40 -18.06 -2.99
C PHE A 58 2.50 -18.07 -1.45
N PHE A 59 1.63 -18.82 -0.78
CA PHE A 59 1.71 -18.99 0.68
C PHE A 59 3.02 -19.68 1.10
N ARG A 60 3.43 -20.74 0.41
CA ARG A 60 4.71 -21.43 0.66
C ARG A 60 5.90 -20.52 0.40
N LEU A 61 5.86 -19.71 -0.66
CA LEU A 61 6.86 -18.69 -0.91
C LEU A 61 6.98 -17.78 0.32
N TRP A 62 5.88 -17.22 0.81
CA TRP A 62 5.91 -16.35 2.00
C TRP A 62 6.50 -17.04 3.24
N GLN A 63 6.17 -18.31 3.48
CA GLN A 63 6.66 -19.06 4.64
C GLN A 63 8.17 -19.28 4.64
N VAL A 64 8.78 -19.40 3.46
CA VAL A 64 10.23 -19.64 3.36
C VAL A 64 11.05 -18.35 3.32
N LEU A 65 10.42 -17.17 3.32
CA LEU A 65 11.14 -15.90 3.28
C LEU A 65 11.79 -15.55 4.61
N ASP A 66 13.02 -15.04 4.52
CA ASP A 66 13.81 -14.63 5.66
C ASP A 66 14.71 -13.41 5.32
N ASP A 67 15.52 -13.00 6.29
CA ASP A 67 16.46 -11.87 6.19
C ASP A 67 17.63 -12.11 5.22
N TYR A 68 17.82 -13.34 4.76
CA TYR A 68 18.83 -13.68 3.76
C TYR A 68 18.25 -13.63 2.35
N ASN A 69 17.08 -14.23 2.14
CA ASN A 69 16.57 -14.54 0.80
C ASN A 69 15.60 -13.50 0.22
N TYR A 70 15.03 -12.60 1.04
CA TYR A 70 14.03 -11.61 0.59
C TYR A 70 14.49 -10.79 -0.64
N ARG A 71 15.79 -10.47 -0.70
CA ARG A 71 16.41 -9.63 -1.74
C ARG A 71 16.38 -10.25 -3.14
N PHE A 72 16.31 -11.58 -3.21
CA PHE A 72 16.30 -12.33 -4.47
C PHE A 72 14.89 -12.41 -5.06
N ILE A 73 13.87 -12.10 -4.28
CA ILE A 73 12.49 -12.12 -4.75
C ILE A 73 12.20 -10.84 -5.52
N LYS A 74 11.72 -11.02 -6.75
CA LYS A 74 11.24 -9.96 -7.63
C LYS A 74 9.78 -10.19 -7.94
N ASN A 75 9.08 -9.12 -8.26
CA ASN A 75 7.69 -9.18 -8.70
C ASN A 75 6.81 -9.95 -7.72
N PHE A 76 6.90 -9.59 -6.45
CA PHE A 76 6.41 -10.39 -5.33
C PHE A 76 4.90 -10.67 -5.40
N HIS A 77 4.09 -9.73 -5.91
CA HIS A 77 2.65 -9.90 -5.97
C HIS A 77 2.24 -10.87 -7.11
N PRO A 78 1.43 -11.91 -6.83
CA PRO A 78 1.19 -12.99 -7.79
C PRO A 78 0.39 -12.55 -9.04
N LEU A 79 -0.42 -11.49 -8.94
CA LEU A 79 -1.15 -10.91 -10.09
C LEU A 79 -0.51 -9.66 -10.71
N GLN A 80 0.19 -8.86 -9.92
CA GLN A 80 0.63 -7.52 -10.30
C GLN A 80 2.09 -7.34 -9.88
N GLY A 81 2.92 -8.30 -10.32
CA GLY A 81 4.31 -8.40 -9.92
C GLY A 81 5.08 -7.10 -10.15
N GLU A 82 4.90 -6.46 -11.30
CA GLU A 82 5.58 -5.21 -11.65
C GLU A 82 5.31 -4.06 -10.67
N VAL A 83 4.13 -4.04 -10.03
CA VAL A 83 3.75 -3.03 -9.02
C VAL A 83 4.42 -3.31 -7.67
N TRP A 84 4.89 -4.55 -7.46
CA TRP A 84 5.58 -5.03 -6.26
C TRP A 84 6.97 -5.56 -6.64
N PRO A 85 7.87 -4.69 -7.12
CA PRO A 85 9.08 -5.12 -7.84
C PRO A 85 10.10 -5.84 -6.96
N ALA A 86 10.12 -5.56 -5.65
CA ALA A 86 11.06 -6.16 -4.70
C ALA A 86 10.54 -6.08 -3.26
N LEU A 87 11.12 -6.89 -2.39
CA LEU A 87 10.96 -6.82 -0.94
C LEU A 87 12.11 -6.02 -0.32
N ASP A 88 11.82 -5.38 0.82
CA ASP A 88 12.83 -4.78 1.69
C ASP A 88 12.71 -5.39 3.09
N PHE A 89 13.82 -5.41 3.84
CA PHE A 89 13.89 -6.03 5.16
C PHE A 89 14.13 -4.97 6.23
N CYS A 90 13.28 -5.00 7.25
CA CYS A 90 13.45 -4.22 8.47
C CYS A 90 13.30 -5.17 9.66
N LYS A 91 14.35 -5.22 10.49
CA LYS A 91 14.36 -6.11 11.66
C LYS A 91 13.41 -5.57 12.74
N GLY A 92 12.60 -6.44 13.32
CA GLY A 92 11.77 -6.12 14.47
C GLY A 92 10.85 -7.28 14.81
N ARG A 93 10.66 -7.55 16.11
CA ARG A 93 9.71 -8.57 16.60
C ARG A 93 8.40 -7.96 17.07
N THR A 94 8.40 -6.67 17.41
CA THR A 94 7.21 -5.90 17.75
C THR A 94 7.07 -4.70 16.81
N ILE A 95 5.91 -4.04 16.84
CA ILE A 95 5.68 -2.83 16.06
C ILE A 95 6.66 -1.73 16.49
N GLU A 96 6.94 -1.62 17.79
CA GLU A 96 7.87 -0.64 18.35
C GLU A 96 9.30 -0.88 17.85
N GLU A 97 9.80 -2.11 17.95
CA GLU A 97 11.13 -2.45 17.43
C GLU A 97 11.23 -2.22 15.92
N PHE A 98 10.16 -2.53 15.17
CA PHE A 98 10.10 -2.25 13.74
C PHE A 98 10.19 -0.74 13.49
N LEU A 99 9.41 0.08 14.20
CA LEU A 99 9.38 1.53 14.01
C LEU A 99 10.72 2.19 14.37
N ASP A 100 11.41 1.70 15.40
CA ASP A 100 12.74 2.19 15.79
C ASP A 100 13.81 1.88 14.75
N ASN A 101 13.72 0.71 14.09
CA ASN A 101 14.64 0.29 13.04
C ASN A 101 14.25 0.80 11.65
N PHE A 102 13.00 1.25 11.47
CA PHE A 102 12.50 1.64 10.16
C PHE A 102 13.17 2.94 9.70
N PRO A 103 13.73 2.98 8.47
CA PRO A 103 14.44 4.16 8.02
C PRO A 103 13.50 5.38 7.96
N PRO A 104 13.96 6.57 8.39
CA PRO A 104 13.12 7.75 8.40
C PRO A 104 12.73 8.13 6.97
N LEU A 105 11.43 8.09 6.68
CA LEU A 105 10.90 8.50 5.39
C LEU A 105 10.76 10.01 5.31
N ARG A 106 11.23 10.59 4.20
CA ARG A 106 10.99 11.99 3.87
C ARG A 106 9.76 12.08 2.99
N PHE A 107 8.78 12.87 3.43
CA PHE A 107 7.61 13.13 2.61
C PHE A 107 8.05 13.89 1.34
N PRO A 108 7.66 13.43 0.13
CA PRO A 108 8.25 13.95 -1.11
C PRO A 108 7.81 15.37 -1.47
N LEU A 109 6.80 15.92 -0.80
CA LEU A 109 6.28 17.26 -1.10
C LEU A 109 6.64 18.25 0.02
N SER A 110 7.03 19.46 -0.37
CA SER A 110 7.09 20.60 0.56
C SER A 110 5.70 20.98 1.07
N ARG A 111 5.62 21.76 2.15
CA ARG A 111 4.34 22.29 2.68
C ARG A 111 3.54 23.04 1.61
N PHE A 112 4.21 23.88 0.83
CA PHE A 112 3.58 24.60 -0.27
C PHE A 112 3.14 23.66 -1.41
N GLY A 113 3.98 22.68 -1.76
CA GLY A 113 3.64 21.67 -2.77
C GLY A 113 2.40 20.85 -2.37
N LEU A 114 2.31 20.45 -1.09
CA LEU A 114 1.15 19.76 -0.54
C LEU A 114 -0.09 20.65 -0.54
N PHE A 115 0.04 21.92 -0.14
CA PHE A 115 -1.05 22.90 -0.20
C PHE A 115 -1.62 23.01 -1.62
N LEU A 116 -0.76 23.15 -2.64
CA LEU A 116 -1.20 23.22 -4.02
C LEU A 116 -1.87 21.92 -4.49
N ARG A 117 -1.39 20.74 -4.06
CA ARG A 117 -2.00 19.45 -4.38
C ARG A 117 -3.38 19.28 -3.74
N ASN A 118 -3.55 19.79 -2.53
CA ASN A 118 -4.80 19.73 -1.77
C ASN A 118 -5.78 20.87 -2.09
N ASN A 119 -5.44 21.75 -3.04
CA ASN A 119 -6.32 22.82 -3.50
C ASN A 119 -7.19 22.33 -4.68
N ARG A 120 -8.50 22.20 -4.44
CA ARG A 120 -9.48 21.73 -5.42
C ARG A 120 -9.53 22.58 -6.70
N ASN A 121 -9.40 23.90 -6.57
CA ASN A 121 -9.45 24.80 -7.72
C ASN A 121 -8.21 24.64 -8.60
N MET A 122 -7.04 24.50 -7.98
CA MET A 122 -5.79 24.20 -8.71
C MET A 122 -5.85 22.83 -9.41
N ALA A 123 -6.45 21.81 -8.77
CA ALA A 123 -6.62 20.51 -9.38
C ALA A 123 -7.52 20.57 -10.63
N ARG A 124 -8.63 21.32 -10.58
CA ARG A 124 -9.52 21.57 -11.72
C ARG A 124 -8.80 22.30 -12.85
N LEU A 125 -8.06 23.37 -12.53
CA LEU A 125 -7.28 24.11 -13.53
C LEU A 125 -6.28 23.21 -14.27
N ARG A 126 -5.57 22.35 -13.54
CA ARG A 126 -4.62 21.39 -14.13
C ARG A 126 -5.29 20.35 -15.02
N GLN A 127 -6.53 19.95 -14.72
CA GLN A 127 -7.27 19.05 -15.60
C GLN A 127 -7.57 19.75 -16.92
N ILE A 128 -8.11 20.98 -16.89
CA ILE A 128 -8.40 21.76 -18.10
C ILE A 128 -7.14 21.93 -18.96
N LEU A 129 -6.03 22.37 -18.37
CA LEU A 129 -4.76 22.57 -19.07
C LEU A 129 -4.15 21.27 -19.65
N LYS A 130 -4.51 20.09 -19.13
CA LYS A 130 -4.07 18.81 -19.68
C LYS A 130 -4.89 18.37 -20.90
N PHE A 131 -6.12 18.87 -21.05
CA PHE A 131 -6.95 18.62 -22.23
C PHE A 131 -6.65 19.58 -23.39
N GLU A 132 -5.85 20.64 -23.15
CA GLU A 132 -5.40 21.60 -24.17
C GLU A 132 -4.07 21.18 -24.86
N LYS A 133 -3.55 19.99 -24.58
CA LYS A 133 -2.40 19.38 -25.28
C LYS A 133 -2.81 18.09 -25.97
#